data_AF-A0A370SYU4-F1
#
_entry.id   AF-A0A370SYU4-F1
#
_cell.length_a   1.000
_cell.length_b   1.000
_cell.length_c   1.000
_cell.angle_alpha   90.00
_cell.angle_beta   90.00
_cell.angle_gamma   90.00
#
_symmetry.space_group_name_H-M   'P 1'
#
loop_
_entity.id
_entity.type
_entity.pdbx_description
1 polymer ?
#
loop_
_entity_poly.entity_id
_entity_poly.type
_entity_poly.pdbx_seq_one_letter_code
_entity_poly.pdbx_strand_id
1 'polypeptide(L)'
;MTIYDNAQVSDWQREPIRVDNLLINFTTEFLSIWDTYGSNAEPASFWRPTPAADVLPGYFPLGDVVHPGRDNINNKKVVAVVCEASTPAADPEKGKALSAPTDFELVWKDSGSGATKNGSVWRPLPPEGYVALGSVCSNSHEKPSRNAVRCVRADLVSASATCDLIWNDKGSGARQSISTWSAAPPVAASGEMHLAPGTFAGVSGYALPANFLVYSLRLHLAVQVNPKPTAPVLLGVTPEPLHAPEQPTYTARLPWFAVKDPLFTPLEQRDHSPFYQLERTDHYVLVGHGHNSGQDSTTFRWSAQRAQRTRGQWAFSTLTSIEFGVQWGAQAPSPFLFSARLSHELTQCEMPNNEWLDTSAIDVVAVVDSHKAVAVYLIQSDYSLVRADGTPVTTTFSYTDGRSLHISQYTPGAPASTVAVAPEARVPEVANISATDNDSATPLAETALEEVTDTAP
;
A
#
# COMPACT_ATOMS: atom_id res chain seq x y z
N MET A 1 39.88 -28.69 1.51
CA MET A 1 39.36 -27.99 2.70
C MET A 1 38.97 -26.60 2.23
N THR A 2 37.79 -26.51 1.63
CA THR A 2 37.27 -25.29 1.01
C THR A 2 36.64 -24.47 2.11
N ILE A 3 37.26 -23.33 2.41
CA ILE A 3 36.73 -22.29 3.27
C ILE A 3 35.55 -21.70 2.50
N TYR A 4 34.33 -22.08 2.90
CA TYR A 4 33.14 -21.33 2.49
C TYR A 4 33.24 -19.97 3.16
N ASP A 5 33.46 -18.97 2.33
CA ASP A 5 33.35 -17.56 2.65
C ASP A 5 31.94 -17.34 3.20
N ASN A 6 31.85 -17.03 4.50
CA ASN A 6 30.63 -16.51 5.11
C ASN A 6 30.40 -15.13 4.48
N ALA A 7 29.78 -15.11 3.30
CA ALA A 7 29.20 -13.90 2.75
C ALA A 7 28.25 -13.36 3.83
N GLN A 8 28.67 -12.25 4.44
CA GLN A 8 27.84 -11.43 5.30
C GLN A 8 26.48 -11.29 4.63
N VAL A 9 25.43 -11.77 5.30
CA VAL A 9 24.04 -11.53 4.91
C VAL A 9 23.93 -10.02 4.73
N SER A 10 23.82 -9.58 3.49
CA SER A 10 23.87 -8.18 3.12
C SER A 10 22.76 -7.40 3.81
N ASP A 11 23.06 -6.22 4.36
CA ASP A 11 22.19 -5.40 5.22
C ASP A 11 20.76 -5.16 4.67
N TRP A 12 20.53 -5.27 3.36
CA TRP A 12 19.21 -5.11 2.73
C TRP A 12 18.25 -6.30 2.93
N GLN A 13 18.74 -7.50 3.28
CA GLN A 13 17.90 -8.70 3.43
C GLN A 13 16.96 -8.66 4.65
N ARG A 14 17.08 -7.63 5.51
CA ARG A 14 16.39 -7.57 6.81
C ARG A 14 15.82 -6.20 7.14
N GLU A 15 15.77 -5.28 6.17
CA GLU A 15 15.15 -3.98 6.40
C GLU A 15 13.69 -4.16 6.79
N PRO A 16 13.26 -3.62 7.96
CA PRO A 16 11.86 -3.66 8.33
C PRO A 16 11.04 -2.80 7.38
N ILE A 17 9.78 -3.19 7.19
CA ILE A 17 8.81 -2.30 6.58
C ILE A 17 8.53 -1.18 7.56
N ARG A 18 8.78 0.06 7.15
CA ARG A 18 8.59 1.23 7.98
C ARG A 18 7.32 1.98 7.60
N VAL A 19 6.47 2.26 8.60
CA VAL A 19 5.32 3.17 8.47
C VAL A 19 5.42 4.20 9.57
N ASP A 20 5.74 5.45 9.22
CA ASP A 20 6.00 6.52 10.18
C ASP A 20 7.10 6.12 11.20
N ASN A 21 6.77 6.00 12.49
CA ASN A 21 7.64 5.50 13.56
C ASN A 21 7.36 4.04 13.97
N LEU A 22 6.60 3.28 13.17
CA LEU A 22 6.38 1.84 13.33
C LEU A 22 7.30 1.04 12.40
N LEU A 23 8.03 0.09 12.95
CA LEU A 23 8.78 -0.90 12.20
C LEU A 23 8.03 -2.23 12.24
N ILE A 24 7.83 -2.85 11.07
CA ILE A 24 7.16 -4.13 10.90
C ILE A 24 8.19 -5.13 10.36
N ASN A 25 8.29 -6.27 11.02
CA ASN A 25 9.08 -7.41 10.59
C ASN A 25 8.28 -8.70 10.82
N PHE A 26 8.88 -9.86 10.57
CA PHE A 26 8.17 -11.12 10.55
C PHE A 26 8.93 -12.20 11.30
N THR A 27 8.20 -13.03 12.06
CA THR A 27 8.79 -14.20 12.73
C THR A 27 8.10 -15.49 12.30
N THR A 28 8.88 -16.56 12.26
CA THR A 28 8.43 -17.95 12.09
C THR A 28 8.65 -18.78 13.35
N GLU A 29 9.02 -18.13 14.45
CA GLU A 29 9.30 -18.74 15.74
C GLU A 29 8.17 -18.49 16.74
N PHE A 30 7.77 -19.56 17.42
CA PHE A 30 6.61 -19.59 18.30
C PHE A 30 6.84 -20.49 19.52
N LEU A 31 6.40 -20.00 20.67
CA LEU A 31 6.27 -20.76 21.91
C LEU A 31 4.87 -21.35 22.02
N SER A 32 4.77 -22.66 22.25
CA SER A 32 3.48 -23.32 22.54
C SER A 32 2.98 -22.91 23.93
N ILE A 33 1.76 -22.39 24.02
CA ILE A 33 1.17 -21.91 25.28
C ILE A 33 0.16 -22.91 25.82
N TRP A 34 -0.81 -23.32 24.99
CA TRP A 34 -1.90 -24.22 25.37
C TRP A 34 -2.41 -24.98 24.14
N ASP A 35 -3.02 -26.14 24.36
CA ASP A 35 -3.61 -26.96 23.29
C ASP A 35 -4.84 -27.70 23.82
N THR A 36 -5.68 -28.20 22.91
CA THR A 36 -6.94 -28.88 23.27
C THR A 36 -6.75 -30.35 23.68
N TYR A 37 -5.53 -30.84 23.93
CA TYR A 37 -5.32 -32.25 24.29
C TYR A 37 -6.10 -32.63 25.56
N GLY A 38 -6.92 -33.69 25.46
CA GLY A 38 -7.81 -34.16 26.52
C GLY A 38 -9.23 -33.58 26.45
N SER A 39 -9.43 -32.48 25.72
CA SER A 39 -10.75 -31.91 25.46
C SER A 39 -11.46 -32.63 24.32
N ASN A 40 -12.79 -32.60 24.35
CA ASN A 40 -13.67 -33.09 23.27
C ASN A 40 -13.97 -32.03 22.19
N ALA A 41 -13.40 -30.81 22.31
CA ALA A 41 -13.46 -29.83 21.22
C ALA A 41 -12.56 -30.23 20.05
N GLU A 42 -12.80 -29.62 18.89
CA GLU A 42 -11.95 -29.78 17.71
C GLU A 42 -10.47 -29.50 18.05
N PRO A 43 -9.50 -30.25 17.48
CA PRO A 43 -8.09 -30.04 17.75
C PRO A 43 -7.64 -28.60 17.45
N ALA A 44 -6.99 -27.95 18.41
CA ALA A 44 -6.36 -26.65 18.22
C ALA A 44 -5.19 -26.45 19.17
N SER A 45 -4.31 -25.53 18.81
CA SER A 45 -3.15 -25.13 19.61
C SER A 45 -2.94 -23.62 19.54
N PHE A 46 -2.50 -23.06 20.66
CA PHE A 46 -2.33 -21.63 20.90
C PHE A 46 -0.85 -21.34 21.12
N TRP A 47 -0.34 -20.37 20.37
CA TRP A 47 1.09 -20.12 20.24
C TRP A 47 1.40 -18.64 20.38
N ARG A 48 2.45 -18.31 21.14
CA ARG A 48 2.97 -16.95 21.23
C ARG A 48 4.10 -16.77 20.22
N PRO A 49 4.03 -15.79 19.31
CA PRO A 49 5.17 -15.45 18.47
C PRO A 49 6.33 -14.97 19.34
N THR A 50 7.51 -15.52 19.10
CA THR A 50 8.73 -15.22 19.84
C THR A 50 9.77 -14.69 18.86
N PRO A 51 9.77 -13.39 18.53
CA PRO A 51 10.84 -12.82 17.72
C PRO A 51 12.18 -13.04 18.43
N ALA A 52 13.10 -13.75 17.77
CA ALA A 52 14.42 -14.06 18.33
C ALA A 52 15.15 -12.76 18.66
N ALA A 53 15.61 -12.58 19.90
CA ALA A 53 16.14 -11.30 20.37
C ALA A 53 17.46 -10.90 19.70
N ASP A 54 18.23 -11.87 19.20
CA ASP A 54 19.46 -11.70 18.43
C ASP A 54 19.18 -11.29 16.97
N VAL A 55 18.03 -11.67 16.40
CA VAL A 55 17.64 -11.35 15.02
C VAL A 55 16.73 -10.13 14.95
N LEU A 56 15.79 -10.00 15.90
CA LEU A 56 14.75 -8.99 15.97
C LEU A 56 14.70 -8.33 17.36
N PRO A 57 15.77 -7.63 17.78
CA PRO A 57 15.82 -6.97 19.08
C PRO A 57 14.73 -5.90 19.21
N GLY A 58 14.00 -5.93 20.33
CA GLY A 58 12.95 -4.95 20.62
C GLY A 58 11.63 -5.16 19.89
N TYR A 59 11.50 -6.20 19.06
CA TYR A 59 10.24 -6.53 18.42
C TYR A 59 9.28 -7.22 19.38
N PHE A 60 8.00 -6.89 19.28
CA PHE A 60 6.92 -7.45 20.06
C PHE A 60 5.85 -8.05 19.15
N PRO A 61 5.18 -9.12 19.58
CA PRO A 61 3.99 -9.61 18.90
C PRO A 61 2.79 -8.67 19.11
N LEU A 62 1.85 -8.75 18.18
CA LEU A 62 0.59 -8.01 18.19
C LEU A 62 -0.58 -8.79 18.83
N GLY A 63 -0.33 -10.06 19.15
CA GLY A 63 -1.30 -11.05 19.60
C GLY A 63 -0.69 -12.45 19.52
N ASP A 64 -1.37 -13.42 20.11
CA ASP A 64 -1.04 -14.83 19.96
C ASP A 64 -1.71 -15.41 18.70
N VAL A 65 -1.38 -16.65 18.35
CA VAL A 65 -1.83 -17.37 17.16
C VAL A 65 -2.62 -18.60 17.57
N VAL A 66 -3.75 -18.84 16.90
CA VAL A 66 -4.47 -20.12 16.96
C VAL A 66 -4.20 -20.88 15.68
N HIS A 67 -3.90 -22.17 15.84
CA HIS A 67 -3.71 -23.11 14.74
C HIS A 67 -4.72 -24.26 14.88
N PRO A 68 -5.59 -24.50 13.88
CA PRO A 68 -6.40 -25.71 13.82
C PRO A 68 -5.48 -26.93 13.71
N GLY A 69 -5.56 -27.83 14.69
CA GLY A 69 -4.60 -28.91 14.88
C GLY A 69 -3.63 -28.69 16.04
N ARG A 70 -2.77 -29.68 16.26
CA ARG A 70 -1.80 -29.72 17.37
C ARG A 70 -0.36 -29.92 16.89
N ASP A 71 -0.13 -29.84 15.58
CA ASP A 71 1.20 -29.94 15.01
C ASP A 71 2.00 -28.65 15.22
N ASN A 72 3.33 -28.78 15.16
CA ASN A 72 4.24 -27.66 15.32
C ASN A 72 4.15 -26.71 14.12
N ILE A 73 3.96 -25.42 14.40
CA ILE A 73 3.84 -24.34 13.41
C ILE A 73 5.16 -23.59 13.13
N ASN A 74 6.20 -23.84 13.92
CA ASN A 74 7.52 -23.22 13.72
C ASN A 74 8.03 -23.49 12.30
N ASN A 75 8.53 -22.45 11.63
CA ASN A 75 9.01 -22.48 10.24
C ASN A 75 7.98 -22.86 9.18
N LYS A 76 6.70 -22.98 9.55
CA LYS A 76 5.59 -23.26 8.63
C LYS A 76 4.58 -22.12 8.54
N LYS A 77 4.47 -21.33 9.61
CA LYS A 77 3.63 -20.14 9.69
C LYS A 77 4.51 -18.92 9.92
N VAL A 78 4.03 -17.77 9.47
CA VAL A 78 4.69 -16.47 9.66
C VAL A 78 3.66 -15.48 10.18
N VAL A 79 4.09 -14.57 11.06
CA VAL A 79 3.26 -13.49 11.60
C VAL A 79 4.03 -12.18 11.66
N ALA A 80 3.30 -11.07 11.62
CA ALA A 80 3.88 -9.75 11.79
C ALA A 80 4.26 -9.51 13.26
N VAL A 81 5.43 -8.92 13.47
CA VAL A 81 5.92 -8.41 14.75
C VAL A 81 6.36 -6.96 14.54
N VAL A 82 6.31 -6.17 15.61
CA VAL A 82 6.49 -4.72 15.52
C VAL A 82 7.50 -4.17 16.50
N CYS A 83 8.21 -3.12 16.11
CA CYS A 83 9.16 -2.40 16.95
C CYS A 83 8.94 -0.88 16.79
N GLU A 84 9.27 -0.13 17.83
CA GLU A 84 9.28 1.33 17.78
C GLU A 84 10.53 1.78 17.02
N ALA A 85 10.37 2.67 16.04
CA ALA A 85 11.52 3.25 15.35
C ALA A 85 12.32 4.16 16.30
N SER A 86 13.64 4.20 16.11
CA SER A 86 14.51 5.16 16.81
C SER A 86 14.26 6.61 16.40
N THR A 87 13.64 6.80 15.24
CA THR A 87 13.30 8.11 14.68
C THR A 87 11.85 8.43 15.04
N PRO A 88 11.56 9.66 15.49
CA PRO A 88 10.23 10.05 15.92
C PRO A 88 9.24 10.03 14.75
N ALA A 89 7.95 10.09 15.10
CA ALA A 89 6.88 10.28 14.14
C ALA A 89 7.11 11.55 13.30
N ALA A 90 6.63 11.54 12.06
CA ALA A 90 6.67 12.70 11.17
C ALA A 90 5.94 13.91 11.80
N ASP A 91 4.88 13.64 12.55
CA ASP A 91 4.21 14.60 13.42
C ASP A 91 4.49 14.24 14.89
N PRO A 92 5.30 15.05 15.61
CA PRO A 92 5.65 14.80 17.00
C PRO A 92 4.46 14.68 17.96
N GLU A 93 3.32 15.33 17.66
CA GLU A 93 2.13 15.31 18.51
C GLU A 93 1.49 13.92 18.57
N LYS A 94 1.77 13.05 17.59
CA LYS A 94 1.26 11.67 17.56
C LYS A 94 1.95 10.75 18.56
N GLY A 95 3.11 11.12 19.10
CA GLY A 95 3.86 10.30 20.04
C GLY A 95 4.30 8.94 19.49
N LYS A 96 4.41 7.94 20.39
CA LYS A 96 4.94 6.60 20.08
C LYS A 96 3.99 5.77 19.21
N ALA A 97 4.52 4.99 18.29
CA ALA A 97 3.72 4.06 17.48
C ALA A 97 3.16 2.90 18.30
N LEU A 98 3.87 2.50 19.36
CA LEU A 98 3.54 1.35 20.20
C LEU A 98 3.34 1.72 21.67
N SER A 99 2.40 1.03 22.30
CA SER A 99 2.21 1.09 23.75
C SER A 99 1.89 -0.28 24.33
N ALA A 100 2.27 -0.51 25.59
CA ALA A 100 1.82 -1.71 26.29
C ALA A 100 0.33 -1.57 26.63
N PRO A 101 -0.47 -2.65 26.62
CA PRO A 101 -1.84 -2.60 27.10
C PRO A 101 -1.88 -2.08 28.55
N THR A 102 -2.93 -1.35 28.93
CA THR A 102 -3.11 -0.85 30.30
C THR A 102 -3.45 -1.99 31.26
N ASP A 103 -4.27 -2.92 30.80
CA ASP A 103 -4.62 -4.15 31.50
C ASP A 103 -5.14 -5.22 30.51
N PHE A 104 -5.70 -6.33 31.02
CA PHE A 104 -6.34 -7.38 30.24
C PHE A 104 -7.70 -7.78 30.80
N GLU A 105 -8.65 -8.05 29.91
CA GLU A 105 -9.97 -8.61 30.20
C GLU A 105 -9.97 -10.12 29.93
N LEU A 106 -10.50 -10.93 30.87
CA LEU A 106 -10.65 -12.38 30.67
C LEU A 106 -11.78 -12.66 29.67
N VAL A 107 -11.46 -13.33 28.57
CA VAL A 107 -12.46 -13.77 27.57
C VAL A 107 -12.94 -15.19 27.87
N TRP A 108 -12.01 -16.08 28.23
CA TRP A 108 -12.28 -17.50 28.41
C TRP A 108 -11.22 -18.18 29.28
N LYS A 109 -11.60 -19.22 30.01
CA LYS A 109 -10.69 -20.20 30.61
C LYS A 109 -11.24 -21.62 30.44
N ASP A 110 -10.34 -22.58 30.37
CA ASP A 110 -10.62 -23.98 30.04
C ASP A 110 -11.30 -24.79 31.16
N SER A 111 -11.81 -24.13 32.20
CA SER A 111 -12.40 -24.79 33.37
C SER A 111 -13.55 -25.72 32.96
N GLY A 112 -13.38 -27.02 33.18
CA GLY A 112 -14.35 -28.06 32.83
C GLY A 112 -14.23 -28.60 31.40
N SER A 113 -13.25 -28.14 30.62
CA SER A 113 -13.05 -28.56 29.22
C SER A 113 -12.52 -30.00 29.05
N GLY A 114 -12.03 -30.61 30.13
CA GLY A 114 -11.32 -31.90 30.07
C GLY A 114 -9.90 -31.82 29.51
N ALA A 115 -9.43 -30.63 29.08
CA ALA A 115 -8.05 -30.45 28.65
C ALA A 115 -7.05 -30.80 29.78
N THR A 116 -5.90 -31.35 29.42
CA THR A 116 -4.89 -31.82 30.40
C THR A 116 -4.08 -30.68 31.02
N LYS A 117 -4.08 -29.50 30.39
CA LYS A 117 -3.39 -28.29 30.85
C LYS A 117 -4.41 -27.18 31.04
N ASN A 118 -4.24 -26.38 32.10
CA ASN A 118 -5.02 -25.16 32.28
C ASN A 118 -4.65 -24.14 31.19
N GLY A 119 -5.66 -23.41 30.72
CA GLY A 119 -5.49 -22.40 29.70
C GLY A 119 -6.52 -21.28 29.86
N SER A 120 -6.13 -20.07 29.45
CA SER A 120 -7.06 -18.95 29.37
C SER A 120 -6.73 -18.02 28.21
N VAL A 121 -7.72 -17.25 27.76
CA VAL A 121 -7.61 -16.26 26.70
C VAL A 121 -8.03 -14.90 27.22
N TRP A 122 -7.22 -13.90 26.92
CA TRP A 122 -7.31 -12.55 27.43
C TRP A 122 -7.31 -11.54 26.28
N ARG A 123 -8.18 -10.53 26.39
CA ARG A 123 -8.21 -9.38 25.49
C ARG A 123 -7.38 -8.25 26.09
N PRO A 124 -6.33 -7.75 25.40
CA PRO A 124 -5.61 -6.57 25.86
C PRO A 124 -6.53 -5.34 25.88
N LEU A 125 -6.46 -4.55 26.94
CA LEU A 125 -7.10 -3.24 27.03
C LEU A 125 -6.10 -2.18 26.58
N PRO A 126 -6.27 -1.58 25.38
CA PRO A 126 -5.33 -0.58 24.89
C PRO A 126 -5.48 0.75 25.67
N PRO A 127 -4.41 1.55 25.81
CA PRO A 127 -4.52 2.94 26.23
C PRO A 127 -5.25 3.78 25.17
N GLU A 128 -5.70 4.97 25.57
CA GLU A 128 -6.34 5.94 24.67
C GLU A 128 -5.43 6.27 23.46
N GLY A 129 -6.01 6.31 22.26
CA GLY A 129 -5.29 6.52 21.00
C GLY A 129 -4.62 5.27 20.41
N TYR A 130 -4.73 4.11 21.07
CA TYR A 130 -4.18 2.84 20.60
C TYR A 130 -5.27 1.77 20.45
N VAL A 131 -4.97 0.73 19.68
CA VAL A 131 -5.82 -0.46 19.55
C VAL A 131 -5.02 -1.75 19.70
N ALA A 132 -5.69 -2.83 20.11
CA ALA A 132 -5.11 -4.17 20.16
C ALA A 132 -5.43 -4.94 18.88
N LEU A 133 -4.42 -5.62 18.31
CA LEU A 133 -4.54 -6.35 17.05
C LEU A 133 -4.72 -7.87 17.25
N GLY A 134 -4.83 -8.32 18.49
CA GLY A 134 -5.07 -9.72 18.82
C GLY A 134 -5.26 -9.97 20.32
N SER A 135 -5.68 -11.19 20.64
CA SER A 135 -5.82 -11.71 21.99
C SER A 135 -4.57 -12.49 22.41
N VAL A 136 -4.46 -12.74 23.71
CA VAL A 136 -3.30 -13.39 24.34
C VAL A 136 -3.76 -14.64 25.09
N CYS A 137 -3.09 -15.75 24.87
CA CYS A 137 -3.30 -16.99 25.61
C CYS A 137 -2.37 -17.05 26.83
N SER A 138 -2.83 -17.66 27.91
CA SER A 138 -2.03 -17.95 29.11
C SER A 138 -2.10 -19.45 29.39
N ASN A 139 -1.00 -20.03 29.85
CA ASN A 139 -0.88 -21.44 30.24
C ASN A 139 -1.38 -21.70 31.68
N SER A 140 -2.11 -20.74 32.24
CA SER A 140 -2.78 -20.80 33.54
C SER A 140 -4.09 -20.03 33.46
N HIS A 141 -4.81 -19.88 34.57
CA HIS A 141 -5.97 -18.96 34.66
C HIS A 141 -5.56 -17.56 35.13
N GLU A 142 -4.26 -17.28 35.19
CA GLU A 142 -3.73 -15.99 35.60
C GLU A 142 -3.53 -15.08 34.39
N LYS A 143 -3.64 -13.78 34.66
CA LYS A 143 -3.49 -12.71 33.69
C LYS A 143 -2.07 -12.72 33.08
N PRO A 144 -1.91 -12.54 31.77
CA PRO A 144 -0.59 -12.47 31.14
C PRO A 144 0.15 -11.17 31.50
N SER A 145 1.47 -11.18 31.29
CA SER A 145 2.29 -9.97 31.41
C SER A 145 1.89 -8.91 30.39
N ARG A 146 1.94 -7.63 30.78
CA ARG A 146 1.78 -6.46 29.87
C ARG A 146 2.87 -6.38 28.81
N ASN A 147 3.96 -7.16 28.94
CA ASN A 147 4.99 -7.31 27.92
C ASN A 147 4.71 -8.43 26.92
N ALA A 148 3.61 -9.17 27.06
CA ALA A 148 3.27 -10.25 26.14
C ALA A 148 2.98 -9.74 24.72
N VAL A 149 2.46 -8.52 24.58
CA VAL A 149 2.08 -7.90 23.29
C VAL A 149 2.22 -6.37 23.32
N ARG A 150 2.07 -5.72 22.16
CA ARG A 150 1.90 -4.26 22.04
C ARG A 150 0.58 -3.89 21.36
N CYS A 151 0.02 -2.78 21.80
CA CYS A 151 -1.04 -2.05 21.12
C CYS A 151 -0.42 -1.05 20.14
N VAL A 152 -1.09 -0.79 19.04
CA VAL A 152 -0.62 0.07 17.94
C VAL A 152 -1.43 1.35 17.91
N ARG A 153 -0.79 2.48 17.63
CA ARG A 153 -1.45 3.78 17.48
C ARG A 153 -2.53 3.70 16.40
N ALA A 154 -3.69 4.29 16.66
CA ALA A 154 -4.90 4.05 15.88
C ALA A 154 -4.82 4.55 14.41
N ASP A 155 -3.96 5.52 14.09
CA ASP A 155 -3.76 6.02 12.72
C ASP A 155 -2.92 5.07 11.83
N LEU A 156 -2.19 4.13 12.43
CA LEU A 156 -1.31 3.17 11.75
C LEU A 156 -2.02 1.86 11.40
N VAL A 157 -3.33 1.80 11.60
CA VAL A 157 -4.15 0.61 11.39
C VAL A 157 -5.45 0.96 10.67
N SER A 158 -6.09 -0.06 10.13
CA SER A 158 -7.42 0.04 9.54
C SER A 158 -8.34 -1.00 10.19
N ALA A 159 -9.52 -0.53 10.61
CA ALA A 159 -10.55 -1.39 11.18
C ALA A 159 -11.30 -2.15 10.07
N SER A 160 -11.76 -3.35 10.39
CA SER A 160 -12.59 -4.19 9.55
C SER A 160 -13.63 -4.89 10.42
N ALA A 161 -14.86 -5.00 9.91
CA ALA A 161 -15.89 -5.87 10.49
C ALA A 161 -15.85 -7.29 9.90
N THR A 162 -14.99 -7.51 8.89
CA THR A 162 -14.84 -8.81 8.23
C THR A 162 -13.79 -9.62 8.96
N CYS A 163 -14.16 -10.83 9.35
CA CYS A 163 -13.29 -11.78 10.00
C CYS A 163 -13.73 -13.21 9.70
N ASP A 164 -12.79 -14.15 9.75
CA ASP A 164 -13.05 -15.57 9.52
C ASP A 164 -12.89 -16.35 10.83
N LEU A 165 -13.77 -17.32 11.07
CA LEU A 165 -13.66 -18.21 12.23
C LEU A 165 -12.44 -19.12 12.06
N ILE A 166 -11.54 -19.10 13.04
CA ILE A 166 -10.39 -20.02 13.10
C ILE A 166 -10.78 -21.29 13.87
N TRP A 167 -11.34 -21.13 15.07
CA TRP A 167 -11.69 -22.23 15.96
C TRP A 167 -12.74 -21.80 16.99
N ASN A 168 -13.45 -22.77 17.58
CA ASN A 168 -14.27 -22.55 18.77
C ASN A 168 -14.25 -23.79 19.68
N ASP A 169 -14.60 -23.61 20.94
CA ASP A 169 -14.52 -24.67 21.96
C ASP A 169 -15.77 -25.56 22.05
N LYS A 170 -16.63 -25.55 21.02
CA LYS A 170 -17.88 -26.32 21.04
C LYS A 170 -17.57 -27.81 21.23
N GLY A 171 -18.29 -28.42 22.17
CA GLY A 171 -18.10 -29.83 22.54
C GLY A 171 -17.09 -30.05 23.66
N SER A 172 -16.30 -29.05 24.07
CA SER A 172 -15.32 -29.20 25.16
C SER A 172 -15.95 -29.53 26.53
N GLY A 173 -17.18 -29.07 26.80
CA GLY A 173 -17.77 -29.12 28.15
C GLY A 173 -17.25 -28.03 29.10
N ALA A 174 -16.44 -27.08 28.59
CA ALA A 174 -15.99 -25.94 29.37
C ALA A 174 -17.17 -25.12 29.91
N ARG A 175 -17.00 -24.53 31.10
CA ARG A 175 -18.01 -23.68 31.75
C ARG A 175 -18.21 -22.34 31.03
N GLN A 176 -17.25 -21.95 30.21
CA GLN A 176 -17.28 -20.78 29.35
C GLN A 176 -17.12 -21.23 27.91
N SER A 177 -17.65 -20.44 26.97
CA SER A 177 -17.52 -20.71 25.54
C SER A 177 -16.65 -19.65 24.87
N ILE A 178 -15.93 -20.04 23.82
CA ILE A 178 -15.09 -19.14 23.03
C ILE A 178 -15.17 -19.46 21.55
N SER A 179 -15.15 -18.40 20.73
CA SER A 179 -14.77 -18.44 19.31
C SER A 179 -13.55 -17.55 19.07
N THR A 180 -12.66 -17.98 18.18
CA THR A 180 -11.44 -17.26 17.79
C THR A 180 -11.50 -16.90 16.31
N TRP A 181 -11.16 -15.66 15.99
CA TRP A 181 -11.39 -15.08 14.66
C TRP A 181 -10.10 -14.46 14.11
N SER A 182 -9.85 -14.62 12.81
CA SER A 182 -8.76 -13.94 12.09
C SER A 182 -9.26 -12.66 11.43
N ALA A 183 -8.44 -11.62 11.44
CA ALA A 183 -8.76 -10.38 10.74
C ALA A 183 -8.74 -10.57 9.22
N ALA A 184 -9.80 -10.14 8.53
CA ALA A 184 -9.77 -9.96 7.08
C ALA A 184 -9.52 -8.48 6.77
N PRO A 185 -8.47 -8.14 5.99
CA PRO A 185 -8.15 -6.76 5.65
C PRO A 185 -9.32 -6.06 4.94
N PRO A 186 -9.56 -4.76 5.21
CA PRO A 186 -10.57 -3.98 4.49
C PRO A 186 -10.12 -3.69 3.05
N VAL A 187 -11.01 -3.11 2.24
CA VAL A 187 -10.69 -2.66 0.88
C VAL A 187 -9.56 -1.62 0.92
N ALA A 188 -8.54 -1.79 0.09
CA ALA A 188 -7.40 -0.86 0.03
C ALA A 188 -7.75 0.40 -0.78
N ALA A 189 -7.44 1.57 -0.21
CA ALA A 189 -7.50 2.84 -0.92
C ALA A 189 -6.34 2.97 -1.93
N SER A 190 -6.45 3.91 -2.87
CA SER A 190 -5.42 4.16 -3.88
C SER A 190 -4.07 4.49 -3.22
N GLY A 191 -3.03 3.73 -3.54
CA GLY A 191 -1.69 3.88 -2.94
C GLY A 191 -1.54 3.25 -1.55
N GLU A 192 -2.50 2.48 -1.08
CA GLU A 192 -2.48 1.86 0.24
C GLU A 192 -2.43 0.34 0.20
N MET A 193 -2.02 -0.25 1.31
CA MET A 193 -2.04 -1.67 1.58
C MET A 193 -2.45 -1.93 3.03
N HIS A 194 -3.26 -2.96 3.26
CA HIS A 194 -3.64 -3.42 4.59
C HIS A 194 -3.15 -4.84 4.82
N LEU A 195 -2.42 -5.06 5.92
CA LEU A 195 -1.85 -6.36 6.27
C LEU A 195 -2.51 -6.89 7.55
N ALA A 196 -3.15 -8.07 7.46
CA ALA A 196 -3.61 -8.75 8.65
C ALA A 196 -2.40 -9.24 9.47
N PRO A 197 -2.39 -9.05 10.80
CA PRO A 197 -1.24 -9.37 11.65
C PRO A 197 -0.94 -10.89 11.76
N GLY A 198 -1.88 -11.75 11.37
CA GLY A 198 -1.77 -13.21 11.48
C GLY A 198 -2.08 -13.77 12.87
N THR A 199 -2.60 -12.92 13.76
CA THR A 199 -3.04 -13.21 15.14
C THR A 199 -4.54 -13.55 15.17
N PHE A 200 -5.04 -13.97 16.34
CA PHE A 200 -6.47 -14.18 16.55
C PHE A 200 -7.08 -13.14 17.49
N ALA A 201 -8.39 -12.91 17.36
CA ALA A 201 -9.19 -12.19 18.33
C ALA A 201 -10.20 -13.15 18.99
N GLY A 202 -10.18 -13.21 20.32
CA GLY A 202 -11.05 -14.05 21.14
C GLY A 202 -12.37 -13.36 21.49
N VAL A 203 -13.46 -14.11 21.36
CA VAL A 203 -14.83 -13.68 21.66
C VAL A 203 -15.48 -14.69 22.59
N SER A 204 -16.10 -14.20 23.67
CA SER A 204 -16.89 -15.04 24.56
C SER A 204 -18.19 -15.45 23.88
N GLY A 205 -18.49 -16.75 23.87
CA GLY A 205 -19.63 -17.32 23.14
C GLY A 205 -19.31 -17.66 21.67
N TYR A 206 -20.30 -18.28 21.01
CA TYR A 206 -20.16 -18.74 19.63
C TYR A 206 -20.59 -17.73 18.56
N ALA A 207 -21.39 -16.74 18.95
CA ALA A 207 -21.85 -15.69 18.06
C ALA A 207 -20.88 -14.49 18.08
N LEU A 208 -20.67 -13.90 16.91
CA LEU A 208 -19.90 -12.66 16.80
C LEU A 208 -20.74 -11.48 17.36
N PRO A 209 -20.20 -10.65 18.27
CA PRO A 209 -20.90 -9.47 18.77
C PRO A 209 -21.21 -8.46 17.67
N ALA A 210 -22.33 -7.74 17.82
CA ALA A 210 -22.62 -6.59 16.98
C ALA A 210 -21.49 -5.55 17.12
N ASN A 211 -20.98 -5.04 15.99
CA ASN A 211 -19.86 -4.09 15.92
C ASN A 211 -18.52 -4.63 16.41
N PHE A 212 -18.30 -5.96 16.36
CA PHE A 212 -16.97 -6.51 16.57
C PHE A 212 -16.01 -6.05 15.47
N LEU A 213 -14.92 -5.41 15.87
CA LEU A 213 -13.89 -4.92 14.96
C LEU A 213 -12.60 -5.69 15.16
N VAL A 214 -11.97 -6.00 14.04
CA VAL A 214 -10.61 -6.51 13.93
C VAL A 214 -9.77 -5.49 13.17
N TYR A 215 -8.45 -5.50 13.38
CA TYR A 215 -7.57 -4.46 12.85
C TYR A 215 -6.46 -5.08 12.00
N SER A 216 -6.14 -4.39 10.90
CA SER A 216 -5.00 -4.68 10.03
C SER A 216 -4.01 -3.52 10.08
N LEU A 217 -2.72 -3.80 9.92
CA LEU A 217 -1.69 -2.77 9.80
C LEU A 217 -1.91 -2.00 8.48
N ARG A 218 -1.85 -0.66 8.53
CA ARG A 218 -2.02 0.20 7.37
C ARG A 218 -0.65 0.62 6.83
N LEU A 219 -0.37 0.26 5.60
CA LEU A 219 0.88 0.51 4.88
C LEU A 219 0.62 1.46 3.70
N HIS A 220 1.63 2.27 3.36
CA HIS A 220 1.60 3.14 2.19
C HIS A 220 2.53 2.57 1.12
N LEU A 221 2.04 2.44 -0.12
CA LEU A 221 2.85 2.02 -1.26
C LEU A 221 3.53 3.26 -1.83
N ALA A 222 4.62 3.66 -1.18
CA ALA A 222 5.39 4.83 -1.61
C ALA A 222 5.88 4.67 -3.06
N VAL A 223 5.65 5.71 -3.85
CA VAL A 223 6.11 5.81 -5.23
C VAL A 223 7.21 6.85 -5.29
N GLN A 224 8.40 6.43 -5.70
CA GLN A 224 9.46 7.36 -6.08
C GLN A 224 9.17 7.88 -7.49
N VAL A 225 9.27 9.19 -7.67
CA VAL A 225 9.05 9.86 -8.95
C VAL A 225 10.38 10.47 -9.42
N ASN A 226 10.82 10.06 -10.60
CA ASN A 226 11.98 10.62 -11.29
C ASN A 226 11.50 11.64 -12.36
N PRO A 227 12.41 12.47 -12.92
CA PRO A 227 12.04 13.43 -13.95
C PRO A 227 11.29 12.79 -15.12
N LYS A 228 10.16 13.39 -15.50
CA LYS A 228 9.37 13.00 -16.67
C LYS A 228 10.16 13.25 -17.96
N PRO A 229 9.90 12.48 -19.04
CA PRO A 229 10.53 12.73 -20.33
C PRO A 229 10.23 14.15 -20.82
N THR A 230 11.24 14.81 -21.39
CA THR A 230 11.08 16.14 -21.98
C THR A 230 10.24 16.06 -23.26
N ALA A 231 9.25 16.93 -23.39
CA ALA A 231 8.42 17.02 -24.58
C ALA A 231 9.27 17.31 -25.84
N PRO A 232 9.15 16.50 -26.91
CA PRO A 232 9.92 16.72 -28.13
C PRO A 232 9.58 18.07 -28.76
N VAL A 233 10.62 18.76 -29.24
CA VAL A 233 10.49 20.02 -29.99
C VAL A 233 10.93 19.78 -31.42
N LEU A 234 10.10 20.20 -32.35
CA LEU A 234 10.34 20.12 -33.78
C LEU A 234 11.24 21.29 -34.20
N LEU A 235 12.51 21.00 -34.48
CA LEU A 235 13.52 22.00 -34.85
C LEU A 235 13.72 22.14 -36.38
N GLY A 236 13.06 21.28 -37.16
CA GLY A 236 13.10 21.27 -38.61
C GLY A 236 11.85 20.64 -39.20
N VAL A 237 11.83 20.45 -40.52
CA VAL A 237 10.68 19.85 -41.22
C VAL A 237 10.47 18.38 -40.85
N THR A 238 11.57 17.70 -40.48
CA THR A 238 11.57 16.29 -40.09
C THR A 238 11.87 16.18 -38.58
N PRO A 239 11.09 15.38 -37.82
CA PRO A 239 11.39 15.09 -36.42
C PRO A 239 12.74 14.38 -36.24
N GLU A 240 13.42 14.67 -35.14
CA GLU A 240 14.58 13.88 -34.72
C GLU A 240 14.16 12.54 -34.09
N PRO A 241 15.02 11.51 -34.12
CA PRO A 241 14.79 10.27 -33.40
C PRO A 241 14.61 10.52 -31.91
N LEU A 242 13.64 9.83 -31.30
CA LEU A 242 13.40 9.90 -29.87
C LEU A 242 14.38 8.98 -29.13
N HIS A 243 14.93 9.47 -28.03
CA HIS A 243 15.81 8.69 -27.16
C HIS A 243 15.00 7.93 -26.11
N ALA A 244 15.45 6.71 -25.80
CA ALA A 244 14.89 5.94 -24.69
C ALA A 244 15.28 6.60 -23.35
N PRO A 245 14.39 6.61 -22.34
CA PRO A 245 14.73 7.10 -21.01
C PRO A 245 15.81 6.24 -20.37
N GLU A 246 16.75 6.86 -19.66
CA GLU A 246 17.82 6.16 -18.95
C GLU A 246 17.35 5.51 -17.64
N GLN A 247 16.24 6.00 -17.08
CA GLN A 247 15.69 5.54 -15.80
C GLN A 247 14.16 5.49 -15.83
N PRO A 248 13.54 4.66 -14.98
CA PRO A 248 12.09 4.66 -14.78
C PRO A 248 11.60 6.03 -14.31
N THR A 249 10.42 6.43 -14.76
CA THR A 249 9.75 7.67 -14.32
C THR A 249 9.10 7.50 -12.95
N TYR A 250 8.57 6.31 -12.67
CA TYR A 250 8.00 5.97 -11.36
C TYR A 250 8.49 4.60 -10.92
N THR A 251 8.79 4.48 -9.62
CA THR A 251 9.18 3.21 -9.00
C THR A 251 8.40 3.03 -7.70
N ALA A 252 7.60 1.96 -7.61
CA ALA A 252 6.91 1.57 -6.40
C ALA A 252 7.60 0.35 -5.76
N ARG A 253 7.91 0.44 -4.46
CA ARG A 253 8.50 -0.66 -3.69
C ARG A 253 7.38 -1.52 -3.08
N LEU A 254 7.29 -2.77 -3.49
CA LEU A 254 6.29 -3.73 -3.03
C LEU A 254 6.93 -4.76 -2.09
N PRO A 255 6.31 -5.09 -0.94
CA PRO A 255 6.85 -6.11 -0.06
C PRO A 255 6.67 -7.51 -0.66
N TRP A 256 7.58 -8.42 -0.34
CA TRP A 256 7.65 -9.79 -0.89
C TRP A 256 6.33 -10.58 -0.82
N PHE A 257 5.51 -10.37 0.21
CA PHE A 257 4.24 -11.09 0.35
C PHE A 257 3.11 -10.54 -0.53
N ALA A 258 3.28 -9.35 -1.10
CA ALA A 258 2.30 -8.73 -1.99
C ALA A 258 2.47 -9.12 -3.46
N VAL A 259 3.53 -9.88 -3.74
CA VAL A 259 3.92 -10.31 -5.09
C VAL A 259 4.01 -11.83 -5.11
N LYS A 260 3.55 -12.42 -6.21
CA LYS A 260 3.82 -13.81 -6.55
C LYS A 260 5.02 -13.87 -7.48
N ASP A 261 6.05 -14.59 -7.08
CA ASP A 261 7.22 -14.87 -7.93
C ASP A 261 7.19 -16.33 -8.38
N PRO A 262 7.24 -16.60 -9.70
CA PRO A 262 7.25 -17.97 -10.19
C PRO A 262 8.52 -18.76 -9.82
N LEU A 263 9.60 -18.09 -9.40
CA LEU A 263 10.86 -18.75 -9.05
C LEU A 263 10.98 -19.14 -7.58
N PHE A 264 10.21 -18.51 -6.69
CA PHE A 264 10.39 -18.64 -5.25
C PHE A 264 9.07 -18.95 -4.53
N THR A 265 9.14 -19.84 -3.55
CA THR A 265 8.07 -19.94 -2.54
C THR A 265 8.00 -18.67 -1.70
N PRO A 266 6.89 -18.39 -0.99
CA PRO A 266 6.78 -17.16 -0.22
C PRO A 266 7.92 -16.94 0.79
N LEU A 267 8.36 -17.98 1.51
CA LEU A 267 9.48 -17.85 2.46
C LEU A 267 10.83 -17.63 1.75
N GLU A 268 11.04 -18.23 0.58
CA GLU A 268 12.23 -17.96 -0.24
C GLU A 268 12.21 -16.53 -0.79
N GLN A 269 11.04 -15.98 -1.18
CA GLN A 269 10.93 -14.57 -1.59
C GLN A 269 11.41 -13.64 -0.46
N ARG A 270 11.01 -13.90 0.80
CA ARG A 270 11.47 -13.10 1.94
C ARG A 270 12.99 -13.05 2.03
N ASP A 271 13.65 -14.18 1.80
CA ASP A 271 15.10 -14.30 2.01
C ASP A 271 15.92 -13.84 0.77
N HIS A 272 15.39 -14.03 -0.44
CA HIS A 272 16.07 -13.68 -1.70
C HIS A 272 15.67 -12.32 -2.29
N SER A 273 14.42 -11.90 -2.11
CA SER A 273 13.86 -10.65 -2.65
C SER A 273 12.79 -10.08 -1.70
N PRO A 274 13.18 -9.55 -0.52
CA PRO A 274 12.27 -9.06 0.52
C PRO A 274 11.39 -7.89 0.03
N PHE A 275 11.80 -7.24 -1.06
CA PHE A 275 11.02 -6.28 -1.80
C PHE A 275 11.15 -6.52 -3.30
N TYR A 276 10.18 -6.02 -4.03
CA TYR A 276 10.14 -5.94 -5.48
C TYR A 276 9.95 -4.49 -5.89
N GLN A 277 10.39 -4.13 -7.08
CA GLN A 277 10.16 -2.81 -7.65
C GLN A 277 9.27 -2.93 -8.88
N LEU A 278 8.11 -2.27 -8.82
CA LEU A 278 7.28 -2.04 -9.98
C LEU A 278 7.68 -0.70 -10.60
N GLU A 279 8.30 -0.78 -11.77
CA GLU A 279 8.85 0.34 -12.50
C GLU A 279 7.92 0.70 -13.65
N ARG A 280 7.74 2.01 -13.85
CA ARG A 280 7.05 2.59 -15.00
C ARG A 280 7.98 3.57 -15.69
N THR A 281 8.25 3.35 -16.96
CA THR A 281 9.14 4.19 -17.78
C THR A 281 8.34 4.90 -18.86
N ASP A 282 8.17 6.21 -18.73
CA ASP A 282 7.45 7.04 -19.70
C ASP A 282 8.38 7.53 -20.81
N HIS A 283 7.93 7.41 -22.05
CA HIS A 283 8.62 7.96 -23.21
C HIS A 283 7.64 8.43 -24.27
N TYR A 284 8.06 9.42 -25.06
CA TYR A 284 7.29 9.86 -26.21
C TYR A 284 7.42 8.85 -27.36
N VAL A 285 6.33 8.68 -28.09
CA VAL A 285 6.30 7.96 -29.38
C VAL A 285 5.76 8.91 -30.45
N LEU A 286 6.41 8.92 -31.62
CA LEU A 286 5.96 9.72 -32.76
C LEU A 286 4.73 9.04 -33.38
N VAL A 287 3.60 9.73 -33.38
CA VAL A 287 2.37 9.29 -34.06
C VAL A 287 2.45 9.59 -35.55
N GLY A 288 2.94 10.77 -35.90
CA GLY A 288 3.07 11.21 -37.27
C GLY A 288 3.61 12.64 -37.37
N HIS A 289 4.06 13.01 -38.56
CA HIS A 289 4.48 14.36 -38.87
C HIS A 289 4.03 14.75 -40.28
N GLY A 290 3.90 16.06 -40.51
CA GLY A 290 3.42 16.60 -41.77
C GLY A 290 3.99 17.98 -42.01
N HIS A 291 4.31 18.27 -43.27
CA HIS A 291 4.76 19.58 -43.69
C HIS A 291 3.82 20.13 -44.76
N ASN A 292 3.24 21.28 -44.48
CA ASN A 292 2.46 22.02 -45.45
C ASN A 292 3.38 22.99 -46.20
N SER A 293 3.77 22.63 -47.42
CA SER A 293 4.51 23.52 -48.34
C SER A 293 3.60 24.37 -49.24
N GLY A 294 2.28 24.23 -49.09
CA GLY A 294 1.27 24.96 -49.85
C GLY A 294 0.99 26.36 -49.32
N GLN A 295 0.13 27.09 -50.03
CA GLN A 295 -0.28 28.46 -49.67
C GLN A 295 -1.51 28.51 -48.75
N ASP A 296 -2.31 27.43 -48.74
CA ASP A 296 -3.51 27.29 -47.92
C ASP A 296 -3.30 26.29 -46.77
N SER A 297 -4.15 26.32 -45.75
CA SER A 297 -4.13 25.34 -44.67
C SER A 297 -4.43 23.93 -45.19
N THR A 298 -3.67 22.93 -44.73
CA THR A 298 -3.85 21.52 -45.10
C THR A 298 -4.17 20.69 -43.86
N THR A 299 -5.05 19.69 -44.01
CA THR A 299 -5.38 18.74 -42.93
C THR A 299 -4.53 17.48 -43.07
N PHE A 300 -3.88 17.09 -41.97
CA PHE A 300 -3.21 15.81 -41.84
C PHE A 300 -3.98 14.90 -40.89
N ARG A 301 -3.99 13.59 -41.18
CA ARG A 301 -4.63 12.57 -40.34
C ARG A 301 -3.65 11.42 -40.11
N TRP A 302 -3.52 11.02 -38.86
CA TRP A 302 -2.74 9.86 -38.43
C TRP A 302 -3.59 8.97 -37.53
N SER A 303 -3.20 7.71 -37.42
CA SER A 303 -3.84 6.75 -36.53
C SER A 303 -2.76 6.05 -35.71
N ALA A 304 -2.76 6.25 -34.39
CA ALA A 304 -1.84 5.62 -33.46
C ALA A 304 -2.45 4.34 -32.90
N GLN A 305 -1.73 3.22 -33.01
CA GLN A 305 -2.12 1.99 -32.33
C GLN A 305 -1.72 2.08 -30.85
N ARG A 306 -2.61 1.65 -29.96
CA ARG A 306 -2.28 1.55 -28.53
C ARG A 306 -1.32 0.39 -28.30
N ALA A 307 -0.35 0.60 -27.41
CA ALA A 307 0.65 -0.40 -27.07
C ALA A 307 0.09 -1.49 -26.14
N GLN A 308 -0.95 -1.19 -25.37
CA GLN A 308 -1.58 -2.17 -24.50
C GLN A 308 -2.12 -3.37 -25.29
N ARG A 309 -1.72 -4.56 -24.84
CA ARG A 309 -2.22 -5.84 -25.33
C ARG A 309 -2.86 -6.57 -24.17
N THR A 310 -4.13 -6.94 -24.30
CA THR A 310 -4.89 -7.65 -23.26
C THR A 310 -4.14 -8.88 -22.74
N ARG A 311 -3.48 -9.63 -23.64
CA ARG A 311 -2.72 -10.82 -23.26
C ARG A 311 -1.48 -10.52 -22.41
N GLY A 312 -0.80 -9.39 -22.62
CA GLY A 312 0.43 -9.03 -21.90
C GLY A 312 0.16 -8.65 -20.46
N GLN A 313 -0.77 -7.71 -20.26
CA GLN A 313 -1.20 -7.29 -18.92
C GLN A 313 -1.86 -8.45 -18.15
N TRP A 314 -2.70 -9.25 -18.81
CA TRP A 314 -3.29 -10.43 -18.18
C TRP A 314 -2.24 -11.45 -17.73
N ALA A 315 -1.21 -11.70 -18.55
CA ALA A 315 -0.11 -12.60 -18.18
C ALA A 315 0.69 -12.03 -17.00
N PHE A 316 0.95 -10.72 -16.98
CA PHE A 316 1.59 -10.04 -15.86
C PHE A 316 0.82 -10.24 -14.56
N SER A 317 -0.48 -9.93 -14.54
CA SER A 317 -1.32 -10.06 -13.34
C SER A 317 -1.47 -11.52 -12.91
N THR A 318 -1.60 -12.46 -13.84
CA THR A 318 -1.68 -13.90 -13.52
C THR A 318 -0.39 -14.43 -12.89
N LEU A 319 0.78 -13.98 -13.36
CA LEU A 319 2.07 -14.41 -12.84
C LEU A 319 2.41 -13.77 -11.51
N THR A 320 2.07 -12.49 -11.33
CA THR A 320 2.54 -11.66 -10.21
C THR A 320 1.50 -11.38 -9.14
N SER A 321 0.22 -11.65 -9.42
CA SER A 321 -0.99 -11.26 -8.67
C SER A 321 -1.28 -9.75 -8.60
N ILE A 322 -0.40 -8.90 -9.14
CA ILE A 322 -0.56 -7.45 -9.10
C ILE A 322 -1.62 -7.03 -10.12
N GLU A 323 -2.58 -6.23 -9.68
CA GLU A 323 -3.67 -5.71 -10.51
C GLU A 323 -3.54 -4.20 -10.75
N PHE A 324 -3.96 -3.76 -11.95
CA PHE A 324 -3.95 -2.35 -12.35
C PHE A 324 -5.38 -1.79 -12.31
N GLY A 325 -5.55 -0.62 -11.70
CA GLY A 325 -6.85 0.07 -11.58
C GLY A 325 -7.79 -0.45 -10.47
N VAL A 326 -7.61 -1.70 -10.04
CA VAL A 326 -8.38 -2.36 -8.97
C VAL A 326 -7.47 -2.78 -7.80
N GLN A 327 -8.08 -3.16 -6.68
CA GLN A 327 -7.34 -3.78 -5.59
C GLN A 327 -6.99 -5.23 -5.91
N TRP A 328 -5.88 -5.73 -5.37
CA TRP A 328 -5.58 -7.16 -5.28
C TRP A 328 -5.35 -7.55 -3.82
N GLY A 329 -5.32 -8.84 -3.57
CA GLY A 329 -5.09 -9.39 -2.24
C GLY A 329 -4.46 -10.76 -2.30
N ALA A 330 -4.30 -11.35 -1.12
CA ALA A 330 -3.69 -12.66 -0.95
C ALA A 330 -4.31 -13.75 -1.84
N GLN A 331 -3.48 -14.40 -2.66
CA GLN A 331 -3.85 -15.58 -3.46
C GLN A 331 -3.21 -16.83 -2.84
N ALA A 332 -3.99 -17.90 -2.67
CA ALA A 332 -3.47 -19.13 -2.08
C ALA A 332 -2.41 -19.80 -3.00
N PRO A 333 -1.28 -20.29 -2.46
CA PRO A 333 -0.87 -20.22 -1.05
C PRO A 333 -0.27 -18.83 -0.71
N SER A 334 -0.80 -18.18 0.33
CA SER A 334 -0.30 -16.89 0.82
C SER A 334 0.13 -16.99 2.29
N PRO A 335 1.28 -16.40 2.67
CA PRO A 335 1.73 -16.34 4.07
C PRO A 335 0.86 -15.42 4.93
N PHE A 336 0.19 -14.43 4.33
CA PHE A 336 -0.64 -13.45 5.02
C PHE A 336 -1.95 -13.19 4.27
N LEU A 337 -2.94 -12.66 4.99
CA LEU A 337 -4.05 -11.96 4.35
C LEU A 337 -3.66 -10.49 4.22
N PHE A 338 -3.78 -9.96 3.00
CA PHE A 338 -3.56 -8.54 2.72
C PHE A 338 -4.54 -8.07 1.63
N SER A 339 -4.73 -6.76 1.57
CA SER A 339 -5.31 -6.05 0.41
C SER A 339 -4.37 -4.92 0.00
N ALA A 340 -4.27 -4.64 -1.29
CA ALA A 340 -3.38 -3.60 -1.82
C ALA A 340 -3.99 -2.96 -3.06
N ARG A 341 -3.69 -1.68 -3.29
CA ARG A 341 -4.11 -0.97 -4.50
C ARG A 341 -3.05 0.04 -4.92
N LEU A 342 -2.60 -0.08 -6.16
CA LEU A 342 -1.63 0.85 -6.73
C LEU A 342 -2.24 2.26 -6.84
N SER A 343 -1.41 3.28 -6.73
CA SER A 343 -1.84 4.67 -6.89
C SER A 343 -2.24 4.96 -8.34
N HIS A 344 -3.09 5.97 -8.52
CA HIS A 344 -3.45 6.48 -9.85
C HIS A 344 -2.25 7.06 -10.60
N GLU A 345 -1.27 7.62 -9.88
CA GLU A 345 -0.02 8.10 -10.45
C GLU A 345 0.77 6.99 -11.15
N LEU A 346 0.80 5.79 -10.58
CA LEU A 346 1.50 4.67 -11.21
C LEU A 346 0.67 4.03 -12.32
N THR A 347 -0.65 3.93 -12.14
CA THR A 347 -1.56 3.18 -13.03
C THR A 347 -2.17 4.00 -14.16
N GLN A 348 -2.06 5.33 -14.15
CA GLN A 348 -2.62 6.24 -15.18
C GLN A 348 -4.13 6.16 -15.39
N CYS A 349 -4.85 5.48 -14.51
CA CYS A 349 -6.29 5.26 -14.65
C CYS A 349 -6.98 5.59 -13.32
N GLU A 350 -8.04 6.39 -13.35
CA GLU A 350 -8.88 6.68 -12.18
C GLU A 350 -10.04 5.67 -12.08
N MET A 351 -10.05 4.86 -11.01
CA MET A 351 -11.11 3.86 -10.69
C MET A 351 -11.37 2.88 -11.87
N PRO A 352 -12.32 1.91 -11.85
CA PRO A 352 -12.30 0.82 -12.82
C PRO A 352 -12.92 1.28 -14.15
N ASN A 353 -12.24 2.20 -14.83
CA ASN A 353 -12.51 2.48 -16.23
C ASN A 353 -11.73 1.45 -17.05
N ASN A 354 -12.40 0.79 -18.00
CA ASN A 354 -11.82 -0.23 -18.88
C ASN A 354 -10.73 0.32 -19.85
N GLU A 355 -10.13 1.49 -19.56
CA GLU A 355 -9.10 2.13 -20.39
C GLU A 355 -7.88 1.23 -20.62
N TRP A 356 -7.51 0.42 -19.63
CA TRP A 356 -6.45 -0.57 -19.75
C TRP A 356 -6.77 -1.70 -20.74
N LEU A 357 -8.05 -1.96 -20.98
CA LEU A 357 -8.55 -2.96 -21.91
C LEU A 357 -8.93 -2.36 -23.28
N ASP A 358 -8.97 -1.02 -23.41
CA ASP A 358 -9.23 -0.35 -24.67
C ASP A 358 -8.02 -0.47 -25.59
N THR A 359 -8.18 -1.21 -26.68
CA THR A 359 -7.17 -1.37 -27.74
C THR A 359 -7.50 -0.59 -29.00
N SER A 360 -8.51 0.29 -28.96
CA SER A 360 -8.94 1.08 -30.12
C SER A 360 -7.84 2.05 -30.54
N ALA A 361 -7.65 2.20 -31.86
CA ALA A 361 -6.69 3.16 -32.39
C ALA A 361 -7.10 4.59 -32.02
N ILE A 362 -6.10 5.44 -31.79
CA ILE A 362 -6.27 6.87 -31.53
C ILE A 362 -6.08 7.61 -32.85
N ASP A 363 -7.17 8.14 -33.40
CA ASP A 363 -7.11 8.98 -34.60
C ASP A 363 -6.76 10.42 -34.21
N VAL A 364 -5.69 10.95 -34.81
CA VAL A 364 -5.29 12.35 -34.63
C VAL A 364 -5.47 13.10 -35.95
N VAL A 365 -6.13 14.25 -35.87
CA VAL A 365 -6.32 15.17 -37.00
C VAL A 365 -5.72 16.51 -36.63
N ALA A 366 -4.86 17.04 -37.49
CA ALA A 366 -4.25 18.36 -37.33
C ALA A 366 -4.46 19.21 -38.57
N VAL A 367 -4.93 20.44 -38.38
CA VAL A 367 -4.98 21.47 -39.43
C VAL A 367 -3.70 22.30 -39.33
N VAL A 368 -2.94 22.36 -40.42
CA VAL A 368 -1.62 22.97 -40.46
C VAL A 368 -1.63 24.13 -41.44
N ASP A 369 -1.33 25.33 -40.95
CA ASP A 369 -1.20 26.54 -41.77
C ASP A 369 -0.14 26.39 -42.86
N SER A 370 -0.20 27.27 -43.86
CA SER A 370 0.78 27.32 -44.93
C SER A 370 2.21 27.49 -44.40
N HIS A 371 3.13 26.83 -45.08
CA HIS A 371 4.58 26.83 -44.80
C HIS A 371 4.98 26.33 -43.41
N LYS A 372 4.12 25.63 -42.66
CA LYS A 372 4.46 25.06 -41.35
C LYS A 372 4.67 23.55 -41.40
N ALA A 373 5.47 23.04 -40.48
CA ALA A 373 5.60 21.62 -40.21
C ALA A 373 5.09 21.30 -38.79
N VAL A 374 4.50 20.12 -38.61
CA VAL A 374 4.03 19.64 -37.32
C VAL A 374 4.49 18.21 -37.07
N ALA A 375 4.69 17.88 -35.81
CA ALA A 375 4.95 16.54 -35.33
C ALA A 375 4.04 16.27 -34.12
N VAL A 376 3.42 15.09 -34.13
CA VAL A 376 2.44 14.66 -33.12
C VAL A 376 3.01 13.50 -32.35
N TYR A 377 2.92 13.57 -31.02
CA TYR A 377 3.43 12.57 -30.11
C TYR A 377 2.37 12.15 -29.09
N LEU A 378 2.53 10.94 -28.58
CA LEU A 378 1.84 10.42 -27.40
C LEU A 378 2.88 9.89 -26.42
N ILE A 379 2.51 9.78 -25.15
CA ILE A 379 3.28 9.07 -24.13
C ILE A 379 2.90 7.59 -24.16
N GLN A 380 3.92 6.75 -24.22
CA GLN A 380 3.84 5.32 -23.95
C GLN A 380 4.63 5.02 -22.66
N SER A 381 4.06 4.16 -21.84
CA SER A 381 4.63 3.77 -20.55
C SER A 381 4.91 2.27 -20.54
N ASP A 382 6.15 1.90 -20.25
CA ASP A 382 6.57 0.51 -20.12
C ASP A 382 6.61 0.12 -18.63
N TYR A 383 6.03 -1.03 -18.31
CA TYR A 383 5.95 -1.55 -16.94
C TYR A 383 6.79 -2.81 -16.76
N SER A 384 7.74 -2.76 -15.83
CA SER A 384 8.60 -3.88 -15.43
C SER A 384 8.45 -4.18 -13.94
N LEU A 385 8.51 -5.46 -13.57
CA LEU A 385 8.61 -5.89 -12.18
C LEU A 385 9.96 -6.56 -12.00
N VAL A 386 10.78 -6.01 -11.10
CA VAL A 386 12.13 -6.50 -10.82
C VAL A 386 12.28 -6.91 -9.36
N ARG A 387 13.13 -7.91 -9.13
CA ARG A 387 13.54 -8.37 -7.80
C ARG A 387 14.51 -7.37 -7.15
N ALA A 388 14.84 -7.61 -5.89
CA ALA A 388 15.82 -6.81 -5.15
C ALA A 388 17.22 -6.79 -5.81
N ASP A 389 17.58 -7.83 -6.56
CA ASP A 389 18.84 -7.93 -7.31
C ASP A 389 18.78 -7.31 -8.73
N GLY A 390 17.64 -6.72 -9.10
CA GLY A 390 17.41 -6.12 -10.42
C GLY A 390 17.00 -7.11 -11.51
N THR A 391 16.90 -8.41 -11.21
CA THR A 391 16.45 -9.40 -12.21
C THR A 391 14.95 -9.27 -12.46
N PRO A 392 14.48 -9.43 -13.71
CA PRO A 392 13.06 -9.33 -14.04
C PRO A 392 12.27 -10.54 -13.52
N VAL A 393 11.06 -10.27 -13.01
CA VAL A 393 10.10 -11.31 -12.62
C VAL A 393 9.27 -11.79 -13.82
N THR A 394 8.95 -10.87 -14.73
CA THR A 394 8.09 -11.10 -15.89
C THR A 394 8.52 -10.21 -17.05
N THR A 395 7.95 -10.45 -18.23
CA THR A 395 8.15 -9.62 -19.42
C THR A 395 7.47 -8.27 -19.27
N THR A 396 8.13 -7.22 -19.75
CA THR A 396 7.57 -5.87 -19.84
C THR A 396 6.30 -5.85 -20.69
N PHE A 397 5.33 -5.05 -20.28
CA PHE A 397 4.17 -4.69 -21.08
C PHE A 397 3.99 -3.17 -21.08
N SER A 398 3.30 -2.65 -22.09
CA SER A 398 3.23 -1.22 -22.35
C SER A 398 1.79 -0.71 -22.34
N TYR A 399 1.62 0.57 -22.06
CA TYR A 399 0.35 1.29 -22.09
C TYR A 399 0.52 2.62 -22.85
N THR A 400 -0.47 3.00 -23.65
CA THR A 400 -0.48 4.30 -24.34
C THR A 400 -1.49 5.22 -23.69
N ASP A 401 -1.01 6.35 -23.16
CA ASP A 401 -1.88 7.37 -22.59
C ASP A 401 -2.54 8.19 -23.71
N GLY A 402 -3.82 7.93 -23.96
CA GLY A 402 -4.58 8.65 -24.99
C GLY A 402 -4.84 10.13 -24.67
N ARG A 403 -4.61 10.56 -23.42
CA ARG A 403 -4.78 11.95 -22.98
C ARG A 403 -3.49 12.77 -23.07
N SER A 404 -2.37 12.13 -23.40
CA SER A 404 -1.02 12.73 -23.42
C SER A 404 -0.61 13.42 -24.73
N LEU A 405 -1.59 13.76 -25.58
CA LEU A 405 -1.32 14.31 -26.92
C LEU A 405 -0.42 15.55 -26.84
N HIS A 406 0.73 15.47 -27.48
CA HIS A 406 1.67 16.59 -27.62
C HIS A 406 1.87 16.91 -29.10
N ILE A 407 1.79 18.20 -29.45
CA ILE A 407 1.99 18.68 -30.82
C ILE A 407 3.10 19.71 -30.79
N SER A 408 4.15 19.48 -31.57
CA SER A 408 5.20 20.47 -31.82
C SER A 408 5.12 21.00 -33.24
N GLN A 409 5.39 22.28 -33.41
CA GLN A 409 5.34 22.97 -34.70
C GLN A 409 6.67 23.64 -35.03
N TYR A 410 7.02 23.66 -36.31
CA TYR A 410 8.17 24.36 -36.86
C TYR A 410 7.73 25.27 -38.01
N THR A 411 8.24 26.51 -38.03
CA THR A 411 8.05 27.46 -39.12
C THR A 411 9.42 27.78 -39.73
N PRO A 412 9.69 27.41 -40.99
CA PRO A 412 10.94 27.74 -41.67
C PRO A 412 11.19 29.25 -41.68
N GLY A 413 12.38 29.68 -41.24
CA GLY A 413 12.77 31.09 -41.25
C GLY A 413 12.23 31.96 -40.12
N ALA A 414 11.40 31.43 -39.22
CA ALA A 414 11.12 32.10 -37.95
C ALA A 414 12.35 31.97 -37.02
N PRO A 415 12.80 33.03 -36.32
CA PRO A 415 13.82 32.88 -35.29
C PRO A 415 13.34 31.84 -34.29
N ALA A 416 14.23 30.94 -33.83
CA ALA A 416 13.90 29.93 -32.85
C ALA A 416 13.14 30.59 -31.70
N SER A 417 11.88 30.20 -31.49
CA SER A 417 11.10 30.69 -30.35
C SER A 417 11.89 30.36 -29.09
N THR A 418 12.48 31.38 -28.49
CA THR A 418 12.90 31.32 -27.10
C THR A 418 11.63 31.09 -26.32
N VAL A 419 11.54 29.93 -25.68
CA VAL A 419 10.55 29.70 -24.63
C VAL A 419 10.75 30.82 -23.63
N ALA A 420 9.83 31.78 -23.60
CA ALA A 420 9.75 32.69 -22.48
C ALA A 420 9.43 31.82 -21.26
N VAL A 421 10.43 31.62 -20.42
CA VAL A 421 10.23 31.15 -19.05
C VAL A 421 9.16 32.09 -18.47
N ALA A 422 7.99 31.55 -18.13
CA ALA A 422 7.01 32.29 -17.37
C ALA A 422 7.73 32.85 -16.13
N PRO A 423 7.67 34.17 -15.85
CA PRO A 423 8.34 34.69 -14.68
C PRO A 423 7.80 33.96 -13.45
N GLU A 424 8.71 33.41 -12.65
CA GLU A 424 8.40 32.88 -11.33
C GLU A 424 7.43 33.83 -10.62
N ALA A 425 6.35 33.27 -10.09
CA ALA A 425 5.45 34.01 -9.23
C ALA A 425 6.29 34.59 -8.08
N ARG A 426 6.41 35.92 -8.03
CA ARG A 426 7.03 36.61 -6.91
C ARG A 426 6.26 36.21 -5.65
N VAL A 427 6.98 35.61 -4.71
CA VAL A 427 6.57 35.55 -3.31
C VAL A 427 6.33 37.01 -2.86
N PRO A 428 5.17 37.34 -2.28
CA PRO A 428 4.96 38.68 -1.76
C PRO A 428 5.94 38.93 -0.62
N GLU A 429 6.78 39.93 -0.79
CA GLU A 429 7.65 40.45 0.25
C GLU A 429 6.75 41.04 1.36
N VAL A 430 6.93 40.56 2.58
CA VAL A 430 6.21 41.06 3.76
C VAL A 430 6.70 42.47 4.03
N ALA A 431 5.94 43.46 3.57
CA ALA A 431 6.16 44.85 3.91
C ALA A 431 5.81 45.07 5.39
N ASN A 432 6.83 45.28 6.21
CA ASN A 432 6.70 45.84 7.55
C ASN A 432 6.07 47.23 7.44
N ILE A 433 4.81 47.36 7.89
CA ILE A 433 4.17 48.66 8.04
C ILE A 433 4.35 49.08 9.50
N SER A 434 5.24 50.06 9.71
CA SER A 434 5.37 50.80 10.96
C SER A 434 4.12 51.65 11.20
N ALA A 435 3.49 51.46 12.36
CA ALA A 435 2.32 52.24 12.79
C ALA A 435 2.75 53.56 13.48
N THR A 436 2.41 54.66 12.82
CA THR A 436 2.08 55.99 13.36
C THR A 436 0.98 56.49 12.42
N ASP A 437 -0.19 56.97 12.82
CA ASP A 437 -0.45 57.92 13.88
C ASP A 437 -1.93 57.88 14.29
N ASN A 438 -2.15 58.53 15.43
CA ASN A 438 -3.35 58.60 16.25
C ASN A 438 -4.52 59.43 15.67
N ASP A 439 -5.69 59.17 16.25
CA ASP A 439 -6.85 60.06 16.47
C ASP A 439 -7.61 60.69 15.28
N SER A 440 -8.89 60.33 15.13
CA SER A 440 -10.02 61.17 15.62
C SER A 440 -11.40 60.47 15.55
N ALA A 441 -12.21 60.74 16.59
CA ALA A 441 -13.59 60.31 16.89
C ALA A 441 -14.64 60.76 15.84
N THR A 442 -15.91 60.32 15.75
CA THR A 442 -16.94 59.89 16.75
C THR A 442 -18.15 59.25 15.96
N PRO A 443 -19.15 58.59 16.60
CA PRO A 443 -20.03 57.58 16.00
C PRO A 443 -21.55 57.95 15.88
N LEU A 444 -22.37 56.93 15.52
CA LEU A 444 -23.86 56.75 15.60
C LEU A 444 -24.55 56.71 14.21
N ALA A 445 -25.53 55.85 13.90
CA ALA A 445 -26.53 55.15 14.71
C ALA A 445 -27.08 53.86 14.03
N GLU A 446 -27.63 52.97 14.87
CA GLU A 446 -28.43 51.77 14.53
C GLU A 446 -29.85 52.09 14.06
N THR A 447 -30.42 51.21 13.22
CA THR A 447 -31.81 50.70 13.15
C THR A 447 -31.92 49.92 11.83
N ALA A 448 -32.71 48.87 11.59
CA ALA A 448 -33.49 47.88 12.33
C ALA A 448 -33.94 46.84 11.27
N LEU A 449 -34.20 45.59 11.68
CA LEU A 449 -34.65 44.47 10.83
C LEU A 449 -36.04 44.68 10.21
N GLU A 450 -36.31 44.04 9.06
CA GLU A 450 -37.55 43.28 8.84
C GLU A 450 -37.42 42.25 7.69
N GLU A 451 -37.78 40.99 8.01
CA GLU A 451 -37.98 39.87 7.11
C GLU A 451 -39.35 39.96 6.42
N VAL A 452 -39.44 39.55 5.15
CA VAL A 452 -40.73 39.30 4.47
C VAL A 452 -40.71 37.87 3.94
N THR A 453 -41.64 37.05 4.44
CA THR A 453 -42.11 35.82 3.82
C THR A 453 -43.49 36.09 3.22
N ASP A 454 -43.75 35.60 2.01
CA ASP A 454 -45.10 35.58 1.46
C ASP A 454 -45.40 34.21 0.83
N THR A 455 -46.64 33.79 1.03
CA THR A 455 -47.18 32.44 0.82
C THR A 455 -48.17 32.49 -0.33
N ALA A 456 -48.17 31.46 -1.17
CA ALA A 456 -49.10 31.27 -2.27
C ALA A 456 -50.54 30.91 -1.79
N PRO A 457 -51.57 31.13 -2.62
CA PRO A 457 -52.96 30.74 -2.36
C PRO A 457 -53.25 29.24 -2.53
#